data_AF-E9J4F7-F1
#
_entry.id   AF-E9J4F7-F1
#
_cell.length_a   1.000
_cell.length_b   1.000
_cell.length_c   1.000
_cell.angle_alpha   90.00
_cell.angle_beta   90.00
_cell.angle_gamma   90.00
#
_symmetry.space_group_name_H-M   'P 1'
#
loop_
_entity.id
_entity.type
_entity.pdbx_description
1 polymer ?
#
loop_
_entity_poly.entity_id
_entity_poly.type
_entity_poly.pdbx_seq_one_letter_code
_entity_poly.pdbx_strand_id
1 'polypeptide(L)'
;GSQDVRASATAKATVAAFAASEGHAHPRVVELPKTEEGLGFNVMGGKEQNSPIYISRIIPGGVADRHGGLKRGDQLLSVNGV
;
A
#
# COMPACT_ATOMS: atom_id res chain seq x y z
N GLY A 1 33.22 -14.78 6.64
CA GLY A 1 31.93 -14.52 7.30
C GLY A 1 30.99 -13.95 6.26
N SER A 2 30.01 -14.76 5.87
CA SER A 2 28.70 -14.39 5.30
C SER A 2 28.55 -12.99 4.71
N GLN A 3 28.74 -12.88 3.40
CA GLN A 3 28.17 -11.79 2.60
C GLN A 3 26.81 -12.25 2.08
N ASP A 4 25.82 -12.28 2.98
CA ASP A 4 24.42 -12.45 2.63
C ASP A 4 23.77 -11.07 2.50
N VAL A 5 24.09 -10.36 1.43
CA VAL A 5 23.25 -9.23 1.01
C VAL A 5 22.80 -9.53 -0.41
N ARG A 6 21.87 -10.48 -0.49
CA ARG A 6 21.07 -10.68 -1.70
C ARG A 6 20.44 -9.34 -2.04
N ALA A 7 20.90 -8.73 -3.12
CA ALA A 7 20.20 -7.64 -3.79
C ALA A 7 18.85 -8.20 -4.27
N SER A 8 17.86 -8.21 -3.37
CA SER A 8 16.49 -8.56 -3.70
C SER A 8 15.98 -7.44 -4.60
N ALA A 9 15.77 -7.75 -5.88
CA ALA A 9 15.29 -6.84 -6.90
C ALA A 9 14.01 -6.16 -6.37
N THR A 10 14.14 -4.92 -5.91
CA THR A 10 13.05 -4.21 -5.24
C THR A 10 12.14 -3.66 -6.34
N ALA A 11 11.21 -4.48 -6.80
CA ALA A 11 10.17 -4.01 -7.71
C ALA A 11 9.44 -2.85 -7.01
N LYS A 12 9.47 -1.65 -7.59
CA LYS A 12 8.73 -0.50 -7.04
C LYS A 12 7.24 -0.72 -7.33
N ALA A 13 6.40 -0.59 -6.32
CA ALA A 13 4.95 -0.62 -6.48
C ALA A 13 4.40 0.81 -6.41
N THR A 14 3.59 1.21 -7.38
CA THR A 14 2.92 2.52 -7.40
C THR A 14 1.46 2.31 -7.01
N VAL A 15 1.03 2.91 -5.91
CA VAL A 15 -0.31 2.76 -5.33
C VAL A 15 -1.04 4.09 -5.42
N ALA A 16 -2.17 4.14 -6.13
CA ALA A 16 -3.06 5.29 -6.09
C ALA A 16 -4.12 5.09 -4.99
N ALA A 17 -4.18 6.04 -4.07
CA ALA A 17 -5.07 5.97 -2.91
C ALA A 17 -5.84 7.28 -2.73
N PHE A 18 -7.06 7.18 -2.19
CA PHE A 18 -7.95 8.29 -1.88
C PHE A 18 -8.41 8.21 -0.43
N ALA A 19 -8.29 9.28 0.35
CA ALA A 19 -8.73 9.28 1.74
C ALA A 19 -10.25 9.40 1.83
N ALA A 20 -10.94 8.26 2.01
CA ALA A 20 -12.40 8.23 1.98
C ALA A 20 -13.07 8.93 3.18
N SER A 21 -12.34 9.20 4.27
CA SER A 21 -12.97 9.58 5.55
C SER A 21 -12.46 10.86 6.23
N GLU A 22 -11.38 11.51 5.78
CA GLU A 22 -10.75 12.60 6.55
C GLU A 22 -10.45 13.88 5.75
N GLY A 23 -11.42 14.40 4.99
CA GLY A 23 -11.38 15.77 4.46
C GLY A 23 -10.29 16.09 3.42
N HIS A 24 -9.44 15.13 3.07
CA HIS A 24 -8.46 15.24 1.99
C HIS A 24 -9.13 14.81 0.68
N ALA A 25 -9.80 15.75 0.02
CA ALA A 25 -10.67 15.51 -1.13
C ALA A 25 -9.95 15.08 -2.43
N HIS A 26 -8.65 14.73 -2.39
CA HIS A 26 -7.86 14.54 -3.60
C HIS A 26 -7.13 13.19 -3.61
N PRO A 27 -7.26 12.40 -4.69
CA PRO A 27 -6.46 11.21 -4.94
C PRO A 27 -4.96 11.54 -4.88
N ARG A 28 -4.17 10.64 -4.32
CA ARG A 28 -2.70 10.73 -4.26
C ARG A 28 -2.07 9.44 -4.76
N VAL A 29 -0.89 9.58 -5.36
CA VAL A 29 -0.06 8.45 -5.79
C VAL A 29 1.07 8.28 -4.77
N VAL A 30 1.22 7.06 -4.29
CA VAL A 30 2.21 6.65 -3.28
C VAL A 30 3.06 5.56 -3.87
N GLU A 31 4.38 5.75 -3.87
CA GLU A 31 5.30 4.72 -4.37
C GLU A 31 5.94 3.99 -3.20
N LEU A 32 5.79 2.66 -3.17
CA LEU A 32 6.29 1.80 -2.12
C LEU A 32 7.29 0.78 -2.70
N PRO A 33 8.44 0.56 -2.05
CA PRO A 33 9.32 -0.54 -2.44
C PRO A 33 8.69 -1.89 -2.10
N LYS A 34 8.57 -2.81 -3.06
CA LYS A 34 8.10 -4.16 -2.77
C LYS A 34 9.21 -4.96 -2.11
N THR A 35 8.92 -5.48 -0.92
CA THR A 35 9.82 -6.35 -0.16
C THR A 35 9.33 -7.79 -0.19
N GLU A 36 10.13 -8.73 0.33
CA GLU A 36 9.72 -10.14 0.49
C GLU A 36 8.51 -10.28 1.44
N GLU A 37 8.34 -9.33 2.37
CA GLU A 37 7.21 -9.23 3.30
C GLU A 37 5.98 -8.53 2.67
N GLY A 38 6.08 -8.10 1.41
CA GLY A 38 5.03 -7.37 0.68
C GLY A 38 5.11 -5.85 0.86
N LEU A 39 3.94 -5.19 0.85
CA LEU A 39 3.80 -3.73 0.90
C LEU A 39 3.48 -3.18 2.29
N GLY A 40 3.21 -4.04 3.28
CA GLY A 40 2.98 -3.60 4.66
C GLY A 40 1.57 -3.08 4.98
N PHE A 41 0.54 -3.47 4.22
CA PHE A 41 -0.85 -3.14 4.52
C PHE A 41 -1.82 -4.26 4.12
N ASN A 42 -2.99 -4.28 4.74
CA ASN A 42 -4.09 -5.16 4.39
C ASN A 42 -5.22 -4.38 3.73
N VAL A 43 -5.97 -5.07 2.86
CA VAL A 43 -7.12 -4.51 2.16
C VAL A 43 -8.41 -5.24 2.56
N MET A 44 -9.55 -4.59 2.31
CA MET A 44 -10.88 -5.17 2.42
C MET A 44 -11.77 -4.64 1.28
N GLY A 45 -12.93 -5.28 1.08
CA GLY A 45 -13.80 -4.99 -0.04
C GLY A 45 -13.33 -5.62 -1.35
N GLY A 46 -13.77 -5.06 -2.47
CA GLY A 46 -13.51 -5.57 -3.81
C GLY A 46 -14.76 -6.15 -4.47
N LYS A 47 -14.57 -6.60 -5.72
CA LYS A 47 -15.66 -7.03 -6.60
C LYS A 47 -16.53 -8.13 -6.01
N GLU A 48 -15.93 -9.10 -5.31
CA GLU A 48 -16.66 -10.21 -4.67
C GLU A 48 -17.63 -9.73 -3.57
N GLN A 49 -17.32 -8.60 -2.94
CA GLN A 49 -18.12 -7.99 -1.87
C GLN A 49 -18.97 -6.82 -2.38
N ASN A 50 -19.03 -6.60 -3.71
CA ASN A 50 -19.67 -5.46 -4.36
C ASN A 50 -19.37 -4.11 -3.67
N SER A 51 -18.12 -3.92 -3.23
CA SER A 51 -17.70 -2.75 -2.46
C SER A 51 -16.33 -2.24 -2.92
N PRO A 52 -16.01 -0.96 -2.75
CA PRO A 52 -14.69 -0.44 -3.07
C PRO A 52 -13.59 -1.11 -2.23
N ILE A 53 -12.36 -1.09 -2.73
CA ILE A 53 -11.21 -1.63 -2.00
C ILE A 53 -10.68 -0.57 -1.04
N TYR A 54 -10.59 -0.91 0.24
CA TYR A 54 -10.07 0.00 1.28
C TYR A 54 -8.90 -0.62 2.02
N ILE A 55 -7.99 0.21 2.50
CA ILE A 55 -6.94 -0.20 3.44
C ILE A 55 -7.58 -0.45 4.80
N SER A 56 -7.64 -1.72 5.20
CA SER A 56 -8.21 -2.14 6.48
C SER A 56 -7.24 -1.98 7.64
N ARG A 57 -5.93 -2.15 7.37
CA ARG A 57 -4.86 -2.05 8.37
C ARG A 57 -3.53 -1.67 7.73
N ILE A 58 -2.77 -0.82 8.41
CA ILE A 58 -1.34 -0.60 8.16
C ILE A 58 -0.55 -1.50 9.12
N ILE A 59 0.43 -2.25 8.62
CA ILE A 59 1.25 -3.17 9.42
C ILE A 59 2.34 -2.35 10.13
N PRO A 60 2.36 -2.31 11.48
CA PRO A 60 3.39 -1.56 12.22
C PRO A 60 4.80 -2.02 11.87
N GLY A 61 5.70 -1.08 11.57
CA GLY A 61 7.07 -1.37 11.11
C GLY A 61 7.18 -1.85 9.66
N GLY A 62 6.04 -2.12 9.00
CA GLY A 62 5.98 -2.50 7.58
C GLY A 62 6.35 -1.36 6.64
N VAL A 63 6.41 -1.66 5.34
CA VAL A 63 6.80 -0.68 4.32
C VAL A 63 5.84 0.52 4.26
N ALA A 64 4.52 0.28 4.24
CA ALA A 64 3.52 1.34 4.21
C ALA A 64 3.55 2.23 5.47
N ASP A 65 3.81 1.65 6.64
CA ASP A 65 3.90 2.36 7.92
C ASP A 65 5.12 3.28 7.93
N ARG A 66 6.29 2.75 7.55
CA ARG A 66 7.54 3.51 7.43
C ARG A 66 7.47 4.61 6.38
N HIS A 67 6.75 4.38 5.29
CA HIS A 67 6.52 5.40 4.26
C HIS A 67 5.54 6.49 4.74
N GLY A 68 4.52 6.13 5.53
CA GLY A 68 3.54 7.05 6.12
C GLY A 68 2.52 7.66 5.15
N GLY A 69 2.66 7.40 3.84
CA GLY A 69 1.80 7.94 2.78
C GLY A 69 0.44 7.24 2.60
N LEU A 70 0.27 6.06 3.19
CA LEU A 70 -1.01 5.32 3.23
C LEU A 70 -1.57 5.31 4.65
N LYS A 71 -2.89 5.42 4.77
CA LYS A 71 -3.61 5.36 6.04
C LYS A 71 -4.75 4.35 5.98
N ARG A 72 -5.12 3.84 7.17
CA ARG A 72 -6.34 3.04 7.31
C ARG A 72 -7.54 3.88 6.85
N GLY A 73 -8.43 3.27 6.07
CA GLY A 73 -9.60 3.94 5.49
C GLY A 73 -9.33 4.62 4.15
N ASP A 74 -8.08 4.68 3.68
CA ASP A 74 -7.82 5.06 2.29
C ASP A 74 -8.45 4.02 1.34
N GLN A 75 -9.18 4.50 0.34
CA GLN A 75 -9.66 3.72 -0.78
C GLN A 75 -8.53 3.56 -1.80
N LEU A 76 -8.26 2.32 -2.20
CA LEU A 76 -7.35 2.01 -3.29
C LEU A 76 -8.07 2.20 -4.61
N LEU A 77 -7.52 3.05 -5.47
CA LEU A 77 -8.06 3.33 -6.80
C LEU A 77 -7.37 2.48 -7.87
N SER A 78 -6.05 2.35 -7.78
CA SER A 78 -5.26 1.51 -8.67
C SER A 78 -3.94 1.09 -8.03
N VAL A 79 -3.41 -0.05 -8.48
CA VAL A 79 -2.08 -0.53 -8.08
C VAL A 79 -1.29 -0.87 -9.34
N ASN A 80 -0.15 -0.23 -9.50
CA ASN A 80 0.71 -0.31 -10.69
C ASN A 80 -0.03 0.04 -11.99
N GLY A 81 -1.03 0.92 -11.92
CA GLY A 81 -1.83 1.33 -13.09
C GLY A 81 -2.92 0.32 -13.49
N VAL A 82 -3.17 -0.70 -12.67
CA VAL A 82 -4.29 -1.66 -12.81
C VAL A 82 -5.41 -1.30 -11.87
#